data_AF-A0A962J0P8-F1
#
_entry.id   AF-A0A962J0P8-F1
#
_cell.length_a   1.000
_cell.length_b   1.000
_cell.length_c   1.000
_cell.angle_alpha   90.00
_cell.angle_beta   90.00
_cell.angle_gamma   90.00
#
_symmetry.space_group_name_H-M   'P 1'
#
loop_
_entity.id
_entity.type
_entity.pdbx_description
1 polymer ?
#
loop_
_entity_poly.entity_id
_entity_poly.type
_entity_poly.pdbx_seq_one_letter_code
_entity_poly.pdbx_strand_id
1 'polypeptide(L)'
;MKNVIVAALVVVAGIILTSNVTSSLEIKGHPDINKCIGECYAQYVADNGNIVEQEVRRAEAAKAMSPAELGKSAFVPCQACHGANGEGGVGPRLQGRDAAFVSDALNTYKANGTRGAQSALMWGVAGPMSDTDIANLGAFINTL
;
A
#
# COMPACT_ATOMS: atom_id res chain seq x y z
N MET A 1 -28.21 25.52 -45.81
CA MET A 1 -27.44 24.36 -45.27
C MET A 1 -26.11 24.78 -44.64
N LYS A 2 -25.22 25.51 -45.32
CA LYS A 2 -23.94 25.98 -44.74
C LYS A 2 -24.07 26.79 -43.44
N ASN A 3 -25.04 27.71 -43.36
CA ASN A 3 -25.23 28.54 -42.16
C ASN A 3 -25.72 27.75 -40.94
N VAL A 4 -26.47 26.66 -41.16
CA VAL A 4 -26.96 25.78 -40.09
C VAL A 4 -25.81 24.91 -39.55
N ILE A 5 -24.91 24.45 -40.42
CA ILE A 5 -23.72 23.70 -40.04
C ILE A 5 -22.74 24.59 -39.26
N VAL A 6 -22.51 25.83 -39.70
CA VAL A 6 -21.66 26.78 -38.98
C VAL A 6 -22.23 27.11 -37.60
N ALA A 7 -23.54 27.33 -37.49
CA ALA A 7 -24.19 27.56 -36.19
C ALA A 7 -24.04 26.34 -35.25
N ALA A 8 -24.23 25.13 -35.75
CA ALA A 8 -24.06 23.91 -34.97
C ALA A 8 -22.62 23.73 -34.48
N LEU A 9 -21.62 24.01 -35.32
CA LEU A 9 -20.21 23.93 -34.94
C LEU A 9 -19.84 24.96 -33.88
N VAL A 10 -20.38 26.18 -33.95
CA VAL A 10 -20.14 27.22 -32.92
C VAL A 10 -20.77 26.83 -31.58
N VAL A 11 -21.97 26.25 -31.59
CA VAL A 11 -22.62 25.78 -30.35
C VAL A 11 -21.84 24.62 -29.72
N VAL A 12 -21.43 23.64 -30.53
CA VAL A 12 -20.61 22.50 -30.05
C VAL A 12 -19.26 22.98 -29.51
N ALA A 13 -18.58 23.88 -30.22
CA ALA A 13 -17.33 24.48 -29.74
C ALA A 13 -17.54 25.25 -28.43
N GLY A 14 -18.64 26.00 -28.30
CA GLY A 14 -19.00 26.70 -27.06
C GLY A 14 -19.25 25.76 -25.88
N ILE A 15 -19.93 24.64 -26.10
CA ILE A 15 -20.18 23.61 -25.07
C ILE A 15 -18.86 22.94 -24.65
N ILE A 16 -17.99 22.61 -25.61
CA ILE A 16 -16.68 21.99 -25.32
C ILE A 16 -15.78 22.97 -24.55
N LEU A 17 -15.73 24.24 -24.96
CA LEU A 17 -14.94 25.26 -24.29
C LEU A 17 -15.44 25.51 -22.86
N THR A 18 -16.75 25.64 -22.66
CA THR A 18 -17.33 25.83 -21.32
C THR A 18 -17.11 24.62 -20.42
N SER A 19 -17.30 23.40 -20.93
CA SER A 19 -17.09 22.17 -20.15
C SER A 19 -15.63 22.01 -19.71
N ASN A 20 -14.66 22.32 -20.58
CA ASN A 20 -13.24 22.27 -20.22
C ASN A 20 -12.85 23.37 -19.23
N VAL A 21 -13.42 24.56 -19.35
CA VAL A 21 -13.16 25.67 -18.42
C VAL A 21 -13.80 25.41 -17.06
N THR A 22 -15.03 24.89 -16.98
CA THR A 22 -15.70 24.60 -15.70
C THR A 22 -15.13 23.39 -14.98
N SER A 23 -14.48 22.46 -15.68
CA SER A 23 -13.81 21.30 -15.07
C SER A 23 -12.56 21.68 -14.25
N SER A 24 -12.10 22.93 -14.34
CA SER A 24 -10.91 23.43 -13.64
C SER A 24 -11.20 24.67 -12.77
N LEU A 25 -12.46 25.10 -12.68
CA LEU A 25 -12.86 26.22 -11.83
C LEU A 25 -13.33 25.68 -10.49
N GLU A 26 -12.56 25.95 -9.43
CA GLU A 26 -12.97 25.75 -8.04
C GLU A 26 -14.18 26.64 -7.73
N ILE A 27 -15.39 26.08 -7.79
CA ILE A 27 -16.62 26.78 -7.44
C ILE A 27 -16.80 26.66 -5.93
N LYS A 28 -16.73 27.79 -5.20
CA LYS A 28 -17.01 27.84 -3.77
C LYS A 28 -18.37 27.19 -3.48
N GLY A 29 -18.38 26.14 -2.66
CA GLY A 29 -19.57 25.36 -2.31
C GLY A 29 -19.89 24.16 -3.20
N HIS A 30 -19.01 23.77 -4.13
CA HIS A 30 -19.12 22.49 -4.85
C HIS A 30 -17.83 21.66 -4.68
N PRO A 31 -17.87 20.52 -3.97
CA PRO A 31 -16.66 19.73 -3.71
C PRO A 31 -16.13 19.10 -5.00
N ASP A 32 -14.82 19.20 -5.21
CA ASP A 32 -14.12 18.46 -6.27
C ASP A 32 -14.31 16.96 -6.08
N ILE A 33 -15.09 16.32 -6.95
CA ILE A 33 -15.35 14.86 -6.88
C ILE A 33 -14.15 14.01 -7.31
N ASN A 34 -13.14 14.62 -7.94
CA ASN A 34 -11.99 13.92 -8.52
C ASN A 34 -10.66 14.26 -7.83
N LYS A 35 -10.63 15.24 -6.93
CA LYS A 35 -9.41 15.71 -6.25
C LYS A 35 -9.78 16.15 -4.85
N CYS A 36 -9.10 15.64 -3.82
CA CYS A 36 -9.29 16.16 -2.47
C CYS A 36 -8.31 17.30 -2.18
N ILE A 37 -8.68 18.49 -2.67
CA ILE A 37 -8.00 19.76 -2.39
C ILE A 37 -9.02 20.75 -1.80
N GLY A 38 -8.57 21.91 -1.31
CA GLY A 38 -9.45 22.94 -0.79
C GLY A 38 -10.33 22.46 0.37
N GLU A 39 -11.64 22.70 0.28
CA GLU A 39 -12.63 22.35 1.32
C GLU A 39 -12.68 20.84 1.61
N CYS A 40 -12.51 19.97 0.59
CA CYS A 40 -12.43 18.52 0.81
C CYS A 40 -11.25 18.17 1.73
N TYR A 41 -10.07 18.73 1.45
CA TYR A 41 -8.88 18.45 2.25
C TYR A 41 -9.01 19.04 3.66
N ALA A 42 -9.59 20.23 3.79
CA ALA A 42 -9.86 20.84 5.09
C ALA A 42 -10.79 19.95 5.94
N GLN A 43 -11.85 19.41 5.35
CA GLN A 43 -12.76 18.48 6.03
C GLN A 43 -12.07 17.15 6.38
N TYR A 44 -11.30 16.57 5.45
CA TYR A 44 -10.52 15.36 5.71
C TYR A 44 -9.57 15.53 6.89
N VAL A 45 -8.85 16.66 6.96
CA VAL A 45 -7.94 16.94 8.09
C VAL A 45 -8.71 17.17 9.38
N ALA A 46 -9.89 17.79 9.35
CA ALA A 46 -10.74 17.94 10.54
C ALA A 46 -11.23 16.58 11.09
N ASP A 47 -11.62 15.66 10.20
CA ASP A 47 -12.16 14.35 10.60
C ASP A 47 -11.06 13.35 10.96
N ASN A 48 -9.94 13.38 10.21
CA ASN A 48 -8.93 12.32 10.25
C ASN A 48 -7.56 12.81 10.69
N GLY A 49 -7.35 14.10 10.94
CA GLY A 49 -6.02 14.69 11.10
C GLY A 49 -5.21 14.71 9.80
N ASN A 50 -4.11 15.46 9.81
CA ASN A 50 -3.20 15.53 8.67
C ASN A 50 -2.31 14.28 8.57
N ILE A 51 -1.55 14.17 7.47
CA ILE A 51 -0.73 12.98 7.21
C ILE A 51 0.30 12.72 8.32
N VAL A 52 0.91 13.76 8.89
CA VAL A 52 1.90 13.63 9.97
C VAL A 52 1.23 13.10 11.23
N GLU A 53 0.07 13.64 11.60
CA GLU A 53 -0.69 13.18 12.76
C GLU A 53 -1.16 11.74 12.60
N GLN A 54 -1.57 11.35 11.39
CA GLN A 54 -1.95 9.97 11.07
C GLN A 54 -0.77 9.01 11.23
N GLU A 55 0.39 9.38 10.70
CA GLU A 55 1.61 8.57 10.84
C GLU A 55 2.07 8.48 12.31
N VAL A 56 1.97 9.56 13.08
CA VAL A 56 2.24 9.52 14.53
C VAL A 56 1.29 8.56 15.24
N ARG A 57 -0.02 8.62 14.97
CA ARG A 57 -0.98 7.69 15.58
C ARG A 57 -0.74 6.24 15.17
N ARG A 58 -0.36 5.98 13.92
CA ARG A 58 0.04 4.64 13.45
C ARG A 58 1.28 4.15 14.20
N ALA A 59 2.29 4.99 14.36
CA ALA A 59 3.51 4.66 15.09
C ALA A 59 3.23 4.43 16.59
N GLU A 60 2.35 5.22 17.21
CA GLU A 60 1.93 5.02 18.60
C GLU A 60 1.13 3.73 18.77
N ALA A 61 0.19 3.43 17.88
CA ALA A 61 -0.54 2.17 17.89
C ALA A 61 0.41 0.98 17.72
N ALA A 62 1.40 1.08 16.82
CA ALA A 62 2.41 0.04 16.61
C ALA A 62 3.26 -0.24 17.86
N LYS A 63 3.53 0.77 18.70
CA LYS A 63 4.27 0.57 19.97
C LYS A 63 3.52 -0.30 20.98
N ALA A 64 2.19 -0.36 20.90
CA ALA A 64 1.36 -1.17 21.79
C ALA A 64 1.18 -2.62 21.28
N MET A 65 1.58 -2.91 20.04
CA MET A 65 1.41 -4.22 19.41
C MET A 65 2.54 -5.17 19.81
N SER A 66 2.21 -6.45 19.97
CA SER A 66 3.20 -7.50 20.13
C SER A 66 4.01 -7.74 18.83
N PRO A 67 5.21 -8.34 18.92
CA PRO A 67 5.99 -8.72 17.74
C PRO A 67 5.21 -9.58 16.73
N ALA A 68 4.35 -10.49 17.21
CA ALA A 68 3.53 -11.32 16.33
C ALA A 68 2.43 -10.52 15.61
N GLU A 69 1.83 -9.52 16.24
CA GLU A 69 0.84 -8.64 15.60
C GLU A 69 1.48 -7.72 14.56
N LEU A 70 2.68 -7.19 14.88
CA LEU A 70 3.49 -6.44 13.92
C LEU A 70 3.91 -7.33 12.75
N GLY A 71 4.34 -8.56 13.03
CA GLY A 71 4.70 -9.56 12.03
C GLY A 71 3.53 -9.94 11.12
N LYS A 72 2.32 -10.06 11.68
CA LYS A 72 1.09 -10.32 10.90
C LYS A 72 0.84 -9.21 9.89
N SER A 73 1.00 -7.96 10.29
CA SER A 73 0.85 -6.79 9.42
C SER A 73 1.94 -6.76 8.34
N ALA A 74 3.18 -7.11 8.71
CA ALA A 74 4.32 -7.19 7.80
C ALA A 74 4.25 -8.39 6.82
N PHE A 75 3.47 -9.43 7.13
CA PHE A 75 3.37 -10.65 6.32
C PHE A 75 2.52 -10.50 5.05
N VAL A 76 1.73 -9.43 4.92
CA VAL A 76 0.85 -9.17 3.75
C VAL A 76 1.53 -9.43 2.40
N PRO A 77 2.72 -8.88 2.08
CA PRO A 77 3.40 -9.17 0.81
C PRO A 77 3.86 -10.63 0.67
N CYS A 78 4.13 -11.33 1.77
CA CYS A 78 4.61 -12.72 1.77
C CYS A 78 3.53 -13.70 1.29
N GLN A 79 2.27 -13.36 1.54
CA GLN A 79 1.10 -14.21 1.23
C GLN A 79 0.99 -14.53 -0.26
N ALA A 80 1.46 -13.64 -1.13
CA ALA A 80 1.41 -13.82 -2.58
C ALA A 80 2.14 -15.10 -3.05
N CYS A 81 3.19 -15.52 -2.34
CA CYS A 81 3.94 -16.73 -2.67
C CYS A 81 3.75 -17.84 -1.62
N HIS A 82 3.69 -17.49 -0.34
CA HIS A 82 3.67 -18.46 0.75
C HIS A 82 2.26 -18.85 1.23
N GLY A 83 1.21 -18.28 0.62
CA GLY A 83 -0.18 -18.51 1.01
C GLY A 83 -0.65 -17.56 2.10
N ALA A 84 -1.96 -17.31 2.16
CA ALA A 84 -2.55 -16.33 3.07
C ALA A 84 -2.31 -16.67 4.54
N ASN A 85 -2.25 -17.97 4.85
CA ASN A 85 -1.99 -18.52 6.17
C ASN A 85 -0.62 -19.22 6.24
N GLY A 86 0.29 -18.95 5.31
CA GLY A 86 1.60 -19.61 5.26
C GLY A 86 1.53 -21.09 4.84
N GLU A 87 0.43 -21.53 4.23
CA GLU A 87 0.18 -22.93 3.84
C GLU A 87 1.10 -23.44 2.72
N GLY A 88 1.78 -22.53 2.02
CA GLY A 88 2.62 -22.78 0.86
C GLY A 88 1.87 -22.57 -0.48
N GLY A 89 2.59 -22.73 -1.58
CA GLY A 89 2.05 -22.56 -2.92
C GLY A 89 3.19 -22.41 -3.91
N VAL A 90 3.42 -21.18 -4.38
CA VAL A 90 4.61 -20.83 -5.17
C VAL A 90 5.86 -20.97 -4.31
N GLY A 91 5.81 -20.47 -3.07
CA GLY A 91 6.83 -20.62 -2.04
C GLY A 91 6.55 -21.81 -1.12
N PRO A 92 7.54 -22.25 -0.34
CA PRO A 92 7.37 -23.33 0.62
C PRO A 92 6.38 -22.95 1.74
N ARG A 93 5.78 -23.97 2.34
CA ARG A 93 4.96 -23.84 3.55
C ARG A 93 5.78 -23.28 4.71
N LEU A 94 5.21 -22.29 5.40
CA LEU A 94 5.76 -21.63 6.57
C LEU A 94 5.09 -22.06 7.88
N GLN A 95 3.87 -22.60 7.83
CA GLN A 95 3.19 -23.20 8.99
C GLN A 95 4.07 -24.22 9.71
N GLY A 96 4.07 -24.17 11.04
CA GLY A 96 4.88 -25.04 11.89
C GLY A 96 6.41 -24.81 11.79
N ARG A 97 6.86 -23.70 11.19
CA ARG A 97 8.25 -23.24 11.33
C ARG A 97 8.37 -22.37 12.57
N ASP A 98 9.44 -22.59 13.33
CA ASP A 98 9.73 -21.75 14.49
C ASP A 98 10.35 -20.40 14.07
N ALA A 99 10.30 -19.44 15.00
CA ALA A 99 10.81 -18.09 14.78
C ALA A 99 12.32 -18.06 14.46
N ALA A 100 13.09 -19.00 15.01
CA ALA A 100 14.54 -19.07 14.82
C ALA A 100 14.88 -19.50 13.39
N PHE A 101 14.18 -20.52 12.87
CA PHE A 101 14.30 -20.99 11.49
C PHE A 101 14.00 -19.87 10.50
N VAL A 102 12.91 -19.13 10.72
CA VAL A 102 12.50 -18.02 9.85
C VAL A 102 13.53 -16.90 9.88
N SER A 103 13.99 -16.53 11.09
CA SER A 103 14.99 -15.49 11.25
C SER A 103 16.30 -15.84 10.56
N ASP A 104 16.75 -17.08 10.72
CA ASP A 104 17.94 -17.61 10.03
C ASP A 104 17.78 -17.60 8.50
N ALA A 105 16.60 -17.97 8.00
CA ALA A 105 16.30 -17.95 6.56
C ALA A 105 16.39 -16.55 5.99
N LEU A 106 15.67 -15.61 6.60
CA LEU A 106 15.62 -14.23 6.14
C LEU A 106 16.99 -13.56 6.22
N ASN A 107 17.76 -13.79 7.28
CA ASN A 107 19.13 -13.28 7.38
C ASN A 107 20.06 -13.89 6.33
N THR A 108 19.94 -15.20 6.07
CA THR A 108 20.68 -15.85 4.98
C THR A 108 20.34 -15.21 3.64
N TYR A 109 19.05 -15.00 3.34
CA TYR A 109 18.63 -14.40 2.08
C TYR A 109 19.02 -12.92 1.97
N LYS A 110 18.95 -12.16 3.05
CA LYS A 110 19.41 -10.76 3.15
C LYS A 110 20.90 -10.64 2.81
N ALA A 111 21.70 -11.66 3.13
CA ALA A 111 23.12 -11.76 2.77
C ALA A 111 23.37 -12.37 1.38
N ASN A 112 22.35 -12.54 0.54
CA ASN A 112 22.40 -13.26 -0.74
C ASN A 112 22.87 -14.73 -0.62
N GLY A 113 22.71 -15.32 0.55
CA GLY A 113 23.02 -16.72 0.80
C GLY A 113 21.99 -17.68 0.20
N THR A 114 22.38 -18.93 0.00
CA THR A 114 21.55 -19.96 -0.61
C THR A 114 21.13 -21.02 0.41
N ARG A 115 19.82 -21.35 0.43
CA ARG A 115 19.25 -22.47 1.19
C ARG A 115 18.52 -23.48 0.30
N GLY A 116 18.37 -23.17 -0.99
CA GLY A 116 17.70 -23.99 -2.00
C GLY A 116 17.69 -23.33 -3.38
N ALA A 117 17.19 -24.04 -4.39
CA ALA A 117 17.25 -23.61 -5.79
C ALA A 117 16.57 -22.25 -6.05
N GLN A 118 15.56 -21.89 -5.25
CA GLN A 118 14.78 -20.65 -5.39
C GLN A 118 15.25 -19.52 -4.46
N SER A 119 16.42 -19.64 -3.81
CA SER A 119 16.90 -18.63 -2.84
C SER A 119 17.00 -17.22 -3.45
N ALA A 120 17.36 -17.13 -4.73
CA ALA A 120 17.51 -15.85 -5.44
C ALA A 120 16.22 -15.01 -5.45
N LEU A 121 15.05 -15.64 -5.40
CA LEU A 121 13.77 -14.93 -5.33
C LEU A 121 13.59 -14.22 -3.98
N MET A 122 14.13 -14.80 -2.90
CA MET A 122 14.01 -14.25 -1.55
C MET A 122 15.07 -13.20 -1.23
N TRP A 123 16.14 -13.09 -2.01
CA TRP A 123 17.17 -12.06 -1.80
C TRP A 123 16.61 -10.65 -1.91
N GLY A 124 15.85 -10.36 -2.97
CA GLY A 124 15.21 -9.06 -3.15
C GLY A 124 14.13 -8.76 -2.11
N VAL A 125 13.49 -9.81 -1.59
CA VAL A 125 12.45 -9.69 -0.54
C VAL A 125 13.10 -9.39 0.82
N ALA A 126 14.15 -10.11 1.18
CA ALA A 126 14.81 -9.98 2.49
C ALA A 126 15.82 -8.83 2.55
N GLY A 127 16.37 -8.40 1.42
CA GLY A 127 17.38 -7.33 1.32
C GLY A 127 17.07 -6.04 2.07
N PRO A 128 15.86 -5.44 1.94
CA PRO A 128 15.52 -4.20 2.62
C PRO A 128 15.07 -4.38 4.08
N MET A 129 14.92 -5.62 4.57
CA MET A 129 14.35 -5.86 5.91
C MET A 129 15.30 -5.44 7.02
N SER A 130 14.79 -4.76 8.03
CA SER A 130 15.51 -4.55 9.28
C SER A 130 15.51 -5.82 10.15
N ASP A 131 16.38 -5.87 11.16
CA ASP A 131 16.42 -7.01 12.08
C ASP A 131 15.12 -7.11 12.91
N THR A 132 14.45 -5.98 13.13
CA THR A 132 13.14 -5.93 13.79
C THR A 132 12.05 -6.52 12.90
N ASP A 133 12.07 -6.24 11.58
CA ASP A 133 11.11 -6.84 10.64
C ASP A 133 11.25 -8.36 10.61
N ILE A 134 12.50 -8.85 10.56
CA ILE A 134 12.82 -10.28 10.56
C ILE A 134 12.32 -10.94 11.86
N ALA A 135 12.58 -10.32 13.02
CA ALA A 135 12.13 -10.84 14.31
C ALA A 135 10.61 -10.87 14.42
N ASN A 136 9.91 -9.81 13.97
CA ASN A 136 8.46 -9.73 13.98
C ASN A 136 7.83 -10.79 13.05
N LEU A 137 8.35 -10.93 11.83
CA LEU A 137 7.90 -11.98 10.89
C LEU A 137 8.12 -13.38 11.45
N GLY A 138 9.28 -13.64 12.06
CA GLY A 138 9.55 -14.91 12.76
C GLY A 138 8.57 -15.17 13.90
N ALA A 139 8.29 -14.16 14.72
CA ALA A 139 7.33 -14.26 15.81
C ALA A 139 5.91 -14.58 15.31
N PHE A 140 5.47 -13.95 14.22
CA PHE A 140 4.17 -14.23 13.62
C PHE A 140 4.10 -15.62 13.02
N ILE A 141 5.09 -16.03 12.21
CA ILE A 141 5.08 -17.35 11.56
C ILE A 141 5.10 -18.49 12.60
N ASN A 142 5.73 -18.30 13.75
CA ASN A 142 5.70 -19.25 14.86
C ASN A 142 4.29 -19.45 15.47
N THR A 143 3.32 -18.59 15.13
CA THR A 143 1.91 -18.73 15.52
C THR A 143 1.04 -19.43 14.49
N LEU A 144 1.61 -19.76 13.31
CA LEU A 144 0.90 -20.36 12.16
C LEU A 144 0.93 -21.89 12.14
#